data_AF-A0AA88HE58-F1
#
_entry.id   AF-A0AA88HE58-F1
#
_cell.length_a   1.000
_cell.length_b   1.000
_cell.length_c   1.000
_cell.angle_alpha   90.00
_cell.angle_beta   90.00
_cell.angle_gamma   90.00
#
_symmetry.space_group_name_H-M   'P 1'
#
loop_
_entity.id
_entity.type
_entity.pdbx_description
1 polymer ?
#
loop_
_entity_poly.entity_id
_entity_poly.type
_entity_poly.pdbx_seq_one_letter_code
_entity_poly.pdbx_strand_id
1 'polypeptide(L)'
;MWPYFDIAHCAMCCLAVREDLGSGSHGFSRKHPLACWVSTMLVIYAGGFIAALLLGEPMLSPLKNTQSVLLATAVWYVIFYSPFDIGYKFAKFLPVKILIAALKEVYR
;
A
#
# COMPACT_ATOMS: atom_id res chain seq x y z
N MET A 1 -9.53 4.10 13.09
CA MET A 1 -9.47 3.27 11.86
C MET A 1 -8.26 2.36 11.87
N TRP A 2 -7.12 2.86 12.35
CA TRP A 2 -6.03 2.06 12.86
C TRP A 2 -6.51 0.93 13.80
N PRO A 3 -6.01 -0.32 13.68
CA PRO A 3 -5.11 -0.82 12.63
C PRO A 3 -5.83 -1.39 11.40
N TYR A 4 -7.08 -1.85 11.53
CA TYR A 4 -7.71 -2.73 10.53
C TYR A 4 -8.07 -2.03 9.21
N PHE A 5 -8.59 -0.80 9.27
CA PHE A 5 -8.97 -0.05 8.07
C PHE A 5 -7.75 0.45 7.31
N ASP A 6 -6.70 0.85 8.03
CA ASP A 6 -5.42 1.27 7.45
C ASP A 6 -4.75 0.10 6.72
N ILE A 7 -4.82 -1.11 7.29
CA ILE A 7 -4.33 -2.34 6.65
C ILE A 7 -5.12 -2.60 5.36
N ALA A 8 -6.44 -2.46 5.37
CA ALA A 8 -7.29 -2.65 4.20
C ALA A 8 -6.93 -1.68 3.06
N HIS A 9 -6.78 -0.39 3.39
CA HIS A 9 -6.35 0.64 2.42
C HIS A 9 -4.95 0.33 1.87
N CYS A 10 -3.98 0.07 2.76
CA CYS A 10 -2.61 -0.26 2.35
C CYS A 10 -2.57 -1.50 1.46
N ALA A 11 -3.36 -2.52 1.77
CA ALA A 11 -3.43 -3.76 0.99
C ALA A 11 -3.96 -3.51 -0.42
N MET A 12 -5.02 -2.70 -0.57
CA MET A 12 -5.55 -2.32 -1.89
C MET A 12 -4.55 -1.51 -2.71
N CYS A 13 -3.85 -0.56 -2.09
CA CYS A 13 -2.82 0.22 -2.76
C CYS A 13 -1.65 -0.66 -3.22
N CYS A 14 -1.18 -1.58 -2.37
CA CYS A 14 -0.13 -2.53 -2.72
C CYS A 14 -0.57 -3.47 -3.86
N LEU A 15 -1.83 -3.92 -3.85
CA LEU A 15 -2.40 -4.72 -4.93
C LEU A 15 -2.44 -3.94 -6.25
N ALA A 16 -2.89 -2.69 -6.23
CA ALA A 16 -2.93 -1.84 -7.42
C ALA A 16 -1.53 -1.66 -8.01
N VAL A 17 -0.54 -1.28 -7.19
CA VAL A 17 0.86 -1.15 -7.63
C VAL A 17 1.37 -2.47 -8.22
N ARG A 18 1.03 -3.59 -7.61
CA ARG A 18 1.48 -4.90 -8.08
C ARG A 18 0.79 -5.32 -9.39
N GLU A 19 -0.50 -5.01 -9.55
CA GLU A 19 -1.25 -5.22 -10.79
C GLU A 19 -0.66 -4.36 -11.93
N ASP A 20 -0.29 -3.11 -11.66
CA ASP A 20 0.37 -2.21 -12.63
C ASP A 20 1.77 -2.69 -13.05
N LEU A 21 2.51 -3.34 -12.15
CA LEU A 21 3.81 -3.96 -12.47
C LEU A 21 3.69 -5.24 -13.31
N GLY A 22 2.50 -5.82 -13.41
CA GLY A 22 2.21 -6.99 -14.25
C GLY A 22 3.10 -8.22 -13.98
N SER A 23 3.48 -8.92 -15.05
CA SER A 23 4.30 -10.14 -14.99
C SER A 23 5.72 -9.90 -14.47
N GLY A 24 6.20 -8.65 -14.51
CA GLY A 24 7.51 -8.24 -13.99
C GLY A 24 7.54 -7.96 -12.49
N SER A 25 6.41 -8.03 -11.78
CA SER A 25 6.30 -7.60 -10.39
C SER A 25 7.33 -8.23 -9.44
N HIS A 26 7.54 -9.55 -9.50
CA HIS A 26 8.54 -10.23 -8.67
C HIS A 26 9.98 -9.94 -9.08
N GLY A 27 10.24 -9.80 -10.39
CA GLY A 27 11.57 -9.48 -10.90
C GLY A 27 11.99 -8.07 -10.48
N PHE A 28 11.06 -7.11 -10.59
CA PHE A 28 11.29 -5.73 -10.20
C PHE A 28 11.40 -5.56 -8.68
N SER A 29 10.49 -6.16 -7.89
CA SER A 29 10.53 -5.99 -6.42
C SER A 29 11.84 -6.53 -5.83
N ARG A 30 12.34 -7.67 -6.32
CA ARG A 30 13.59 -8.28 -5.84
C ARG A 30 14.85 -7.54 -6.30
N LYS A 31 14.83 -6.96 -7.51
CA LYS A 31 15.98 -6.23 -8.07
C LYS A 31 16.06 -4.79 -7.54
N HIS A 32 14.91 -4.17 -7.31
CA HIS A 32 14.77 -2.78 -6.87
C HIS A 32 13.76 -2.65 -5.70
N PRO A 33 14.08 -3.22 -4.52
CA PRO A 33 13.16 -3.24 -3.38
C PRO A 33 12.81 -1.84 -2.87
N LEU A 34 13.79 -0.93 -2.84
CA LEU A 34 13.57 0.45 -2.41
C LEU A 34 12.68 1.23 -3.39
N ALA A 35 12.87 1.05 -4.70
CA ALA A 35 12.03 1.70 -5.70
C ALA A 35 10.57 1.21 -5.58
N CYS A 36 10.38 -0.11 -5.42
CA CYS A 36 9.06 -0.69 -5.20
C CYS A 36 8.41 -0.17 -3.91
N TRP A 37 9.18 -0.07 -2.81
CA TRP A 37 8.69 0.48 -1.56
C TRP A 37 8.27 1.94 -1.70
N VAL A 38 9.12 2.80 -2.27
CA VAL A 38 8.81 4.23 -2.47
C VAL A 38 7.57 4.42 -3.32
N SER A 39 7.46 3.72 -4.47
CA SER A 39 6.27 3.77 -5.32
C SER A 39 5.00 3.38 -4.56
N THR A 40 5.10 2.38 -3.69
CA THR A 40 3.96 1.93 -2.88
C THR A 40 3.58 2.96 -1.81
N MET A 41 4.55 3.58 -1.13
CA MET A 41 4.29 4.62 -0.13
C MET A 41 3.67 5.88 -0.76
N LEU A 42 4.10 6.25 -1.97
CA LEU A 42 3.51 7.37 -2.71
C LEU A 42 2.03 7.13 -3.01
N VAL A 43 1.65 5.90 -3.37
CA VAL A 43 0.24 5.55 -3.63
C VAL A 43 -0.59 5.47 -2.35
N ILE A 44 -0.03 4.92 -1.26
CA ILE A 44 -0.73 4.82 0.03
C ILE A 44 -1.03 6.20 0.61
N TYR A 45 -0.06 7.12 0.57
CA TYR A 45 -0.16 8.46 1.15
C TYR A 45 -0.43 9.57 0.12
N ALA A 46 -0.90 9.22 -1.09
CA ALA A 46 -1.10 10.17 -2.19
C ALA A 46 -1.92 11.39 -1.77
N GLY A 47 -3.02 11.19 -1.03
CA GLY A 47 -3.84 12.29 -0.51
C GLY A 47 -3.07 13.21 0.44
N GLY A 48 -2.21 12.65 1.30
CA GLY A 48 -1.36 13.44 2.19
C GLY A 48 -0.30 14.25 1.44
N PHE A 49 0.31 13.67 0.39
CA PHE A 49 1.27 14.39 -0.46
C PHE A 49 0.61 15.54 -1.22
N ILE A 50 -0.57 15.30 -1.81
CA ILE A 50 -1.31 16.32 -2.55
C ILE A 50 -1.77 17.43 -1.59
N ALA A 51 -2.30 17.08 -0.41
CA ALA A 51 -2.70 18.07 0.59
C ALA A 51 -1.52 18.93 1.04
N ALA A 52 -0.38 18.32 1.35
CA ALA A 52 0.82 19.05 1.76
C ALA A 52 1.31 19.99 0.64
N LEU A 53 1.29 19.53 -0.62
CA LEU A 53 1.66 20.36 -1.77
C LEU A 53 0.72 21.57 -1.95
N LEU A 54 -0.59 21.36 -1.83
CA LEU A 54 -1.59 22.42 -1.99
C LEU A 54 -1.57 23.43 -0.83
N LEU A 55 -1.21 23.01 0.37
CA LEU A 55 -1.15 23.86 1.57
C LEU A 55 0.22 24.53 1.77
N GLY A 56 1.22 24.21 0.92
CA GLY A 56 2.59 24.70 1.08
C GLY A 56 3.32 24.10 2.29
N GLU A 57 2.84 22.97 2.80
CA GLU A 57 3.48 22.23 3.88
C GLU A 57 4.63 21.35 3.34
N PRO A 58 5.54 20.89 4.21
CA PRO A 58 6.58 19.95 3.80
C PRO A 58 5.97 18.67 3.21
N MET A 59 6.35 18.30 1.97
CA MET A 59 5.82 17.10 1.32
C MET A 59 6.08 15.80 2.11
N LEU A 60 7.09 15.78 2.98
CA LEU A 60 7.37 14.64 3.86
C LEU A 60 6.47 14.59 5.11
N SER A 61 5.54 15.53 5.28
CA SER A 61 4.59 15.57 6.41
C SER A 61 3.85 14.24 6.63
N PRO A 62 3.34 13.54 5.60
CA PRO A 62 2.66 12.24 5.77
C PRO A 62 3.56 11.12 6.29
N LEU A 63 4.88 11.21 6.06
CA LEU A 63 5.85 10.21 6.51
C LEU A 63 6.30 10.41 7.95
N LYS A 64 5.90 11.51 8.61
CA LYS A 64 6.26 11.79 10.01
C LYS A 64 5.64 10.78 10.98
N ASN A 65 4.52 10.14 10.62
CA ASN A 65 3.89 9.13 11.46
C ASN A 65 4.56 7.77 11.28
N THR A 66 5.53 7.48 12.15
CA THR A 66 6.31 6.23 12.12
C THR A 66 5.43 4.98 12.27
N GLN A 67 4.35 5.04 13.07
CA GLN A 67 3.47 3.88 13.26
C GLN A 67 2.71 3.52 11.99
N SER A 68 2.17 4.53 11.30
CA SER A 68 1.48 4.33 10.03
C SER A 68 2.45 3.84 8.95
N VAL A 69 3.65 4.42 8.86
CA VAL A 69 4.66 4.02 7.87
C VAL A 69 5.15 2.58 8.13
N LEU A 70 5.32 2.20 9.40
CA LEU A 70 5.67 0.83 9.78
C LEU A 70 4.59 -0.16 9.35
N LEU A 71 3.32 0.16 9.59
CA LEU A 71 2.18 -0.66 9.18
C LEU A 71 2.10 -0.79 7.67
N ALA A 72 2.22 0.32 6.92
CA ALA A 72 2.24 0.31 5.47
C ALA A 72 3.40 -0.54 4.91
N THR A 73 4.58 -0.44 5.52
CA THR A 73 5.77 -1.23 5.15
C THR A 73 5.58 -2.72 5.44
N ALA A 74 4.96 -3.07 6.57
CA ALA A 74 4.64 -4.46 6.90
C ALA A 74 3.65 -5.07 5.89
N VAL A 75 2.59 -4.32 5.53
CA VAL A 75 1.61 -4.76 4.53
C VAL A 75 2.26 -4.92 3.15
N TRP A 76 3.11 -3.96 2.73
CA TRP A 76 3.90 -4.07 1.51
C TRP A 76 4.77 -5.33 1.52
N TYR A 77 5.45 -5.61 2.62
CA TYR A 77 6.30 -6.78 2.74
C TYR A 77 5.50 -8.09 2.59
N VAL A 78 4.34 -8.19 3.25
CA VAL A 78 3.45 -9.34 3.12
C VAL A 78 2.96 -9.52 1.69
N ILE A 79 2.58 -8.44 0.99
CA ILE A 79 2.03 -8.55 -0.36
C ILE A 79 3.10 -8.88 -1.40
N PHE A 80 4.32 -8.37 -1.28
CA PHE A 80 5.37 -8.60 -2.27
C PHE A 80 6.28 -9.80 -1.97
N TYR A 81 6.43 -10.19 -0.70
CA TYR A 81 7.41 -11.19 -0.26
C TYR A 81 6.83 -12.36 0.55
N SER A 82 5.50 -12.45 0.76
CA SER A 82 4.93 -13.60 1.49
C SER A 82 5.29 -14.93 0.83
N PRO A 83 5.62 -15.98 1.63
CA PRO A 83 5.91 -17.30 1.10
C PRO A 83 4.67 -17.84 0.36
N PHE A 84 4.91 -18.47 -0.80
CA PHE A 84 3.86 -18.98 -1.71
C PHE A 84 2.83 -17.95 -2.21
N ASP A 85 3.11 -16.66 -2.02
CA ASP A 85 2.27 -15.56 -2.48
C ASP A 85 0.87 -15.57 -1.84
N ILE A 86 0.78 -16.09 -0.61
CA ILE A 86 -0.47 -16.30 0.11
C ILE A 86 -1.19 -14.96 0.34
N GLY A 87 -0.43 -13.91 0.70
CA GLY A 87 -0.99 -12.59 0.96
C GLY A 87 -1.68 -11.99 -0.28
N TYR A 88 -1.05 -12.13 -1.45
CA TYR A 88 -1.63 -11.66 -2.71
C TYR A 88 -2.80 -12.51 -3.16
N LYS A 89 -2.70 -13.84 -3.10
CA LYS A 89 -3.81 -14.74 -3.48
C LYS A 89 -5.03 -14.51 -2.60
N PHE A 90 -4.83 -14.31 -1.30
CA PHE A 90 -5.90 -14.00 -0.36
C PHE A 90 -6.55 -12.64 -0.67
N ALA A 91 -5.75 -11.59 -0.85
CA ALA A 91 -6.27 -10.25 -1.11
C ALA A 91 -6.88 -10.11 -2.52
N LYS A 92 -6.47 -10.95 -3.49
CA LYS A 92 -7.06 -11.04 -4.83
C LYS A 92 -8.39 -11.82 -4.85
N PHE A 93 -8.68 -12.62 -3.83
CA PHE A 93 -9.91 -13.39 -3.77
C PHE A 93 -11.12 -12.45 -3.75
N LEU A 94 -12.03 -12.61 -4.72
CA LEU A 94 -13.11 -11.65 -5.01
C LEU A 94 -13.93 -11.23 -3.77
N PRO A 95 -14.43 -12.13 -2.89
CA PRO A 95 -15.20 -11.71 -1.73
C PRO A 95 -14.35 -10.95 -0.69
N VAL A 96 -13.05 -11.27 -0.59
CA VAL A 96 -12.11 -10.53 0.27
C VAL A 96 -11.83 -9.16 -0.32
N LYS A 97 -11.62 -9.05 -1.64
CA LYS A 97 -11.44 -7.77 -2.34
C LYS A 97 -12.65 -6.85 -2.16
N ILE A 98 -13.87 -7.38 -2.21
CA ILE A 98 -15.11 -6.62 -1.98
C ILE A 98 -15.18 -6.11 -0.53
N LEU A 99 -14.88 -6.95 0.46
CA LEU A 99 -14.82 -6.53 1.86
C LEU A 99 -13.79 -5.45 2.11
N ILE A 100 -12.58 -5.62 1.57
CA ILE A 100 -11.49 -4.65 1.70
C ILE A 100 -11.86 -3.33 0.98
N ALA A 101 -12.52 -3.40 -0.18
CA ALA A 101 -13.00 -2.21 -0.89
C ALA A 101 -14.09 -1.46 -0.10
N ALA A 102 -15.01 -2.19 0.52
CA ALA A 102 -16.03 -1.58 1.40
C ALA A 102 -15.36 -0.88 2.61
N LEU A 103 -14.40 -1.54 3.27
CA LEU A 103 -13.66 -0.95 4.39
C LEU A 103 -12.84 0.28 3.96
N LYS A 104 -12.26 0.25 2.76
CA LYS A 104 -11.54 1.38 2.18
C LYS A 104 -12.47 2.57 1.95
N GLU A 105 -13.68 2.37 1.45
CA GLU A 105 -14.61 3.48 1.20
C GLU A 105 -15.10 4.14 2.50
N VAL A 106 -15.14 3.39 3.61
CA VAL A 106 -15.39 3.99 4.94
C VAL A 106 -14.23 4.90 5.36
N TYR A 107 -13.01 4.62 4.90
CA TYR A 107 -11.79 5.39 5.22
C TYR A 107 -11.58 6.62 4.33
N ARG A 108 -12.19 6.69 3.15
CA ARG A 108 -11.99 7.75 2.14
C ARG A 108 -12.64 9.07 2.56
#